data_AF-A0A143XS49-F1
#
_entry.id   AF-A0A143XS49-F1
#
_cell.length_a   1.000
_cell.length_b   1.000
_cell.length_c   1.000
_cell.angle_alpha   90.00
_cell.angle_beta   90.00
_cell.angle_gamma   90.00
#
_symmetry.space_group_name_H-M   'P 1'
#
loop_
_entity.id
_entity.type
_entity.pdbx_description
1 polymer ?
#
loop_
_entity_poly.entity_id
_entity_poly.type
_entity_poly.pdbx_seq_one_letter_code
_entity_poly.pdbx_strand_id
1 'polypeptide(L)' 'MTELVFILDRSGSMSGLEKDTIGGFNSMLEKQRREPGDALVSTVLFNRRAQVVHNRTAIRN' A
#
# COMPACT_ATOMS: atom_id res chain seq x y z
N MET A 1 -3.66 17.04 -4.92
CA MET A 1 -2.54 16.17 -4.47
C MET A 1 -3.07 15.25 -3.39
N THR A 2 -2.91 13.95 -3.58
CA THR A 2 -3.39 12.88 -2.68
C THR A 2 -2.21 12.11 -2.11
N GLU A 3 -2.29 11.74 -0.82
CA GLU A 3 -1.29 10.86 -0.19
C GLU A 3 -1.95 9.60 0.36
N LEU A 4 -1.46 8.44 -0.08
CA LEU A 4 -1.85 7.13 0.40
C LEU A 4 -0.76 6.59 1.33
N VAL A 5 -1.15 6.20 2.53
CA VAL A 5 -0.26 5.56 3.49
C VAL A 5 -0.81 4.18 3.82
N PHE A 6 -0.09 3.14 3.39
CA PHE A 6 -0.39 1.75 3.72
C PHE A 6 0.46 1.29 4.89
N ILE A 7 -0.20 0.73 5.90
CA ILE A 7 0.44 0.06 7.02
C ILE A 7 -0.09 -1.36 7.02
N LEU A 8 0.74 -2.31 6.59
CA LEU A 8 0.33 -3.70 6.38
C LEU A 8 1.01 -4.60 7.42
N ASP A 9 0.21 -5.41 8.12
CA ASP A 9 0.74 -6.43 9.02
C ASP A 9 1.36 -7.57 8.18
N ARG A 10 2.50 -8.08 8.63
CA ARG A 10 3.16 -9.28 8.09
C ARG A 10 3.37 -10.34 9.16
N SER A 11 2.58 -10.30 10.23
CA SER A 11 2.55 -11.31 11.27
C SER A 11 1.70 -12.52 10.85
N GLY A 12 1.76 -13.60 11.62
CA GLY A 12 0.98 -14.83 11.34
C GLY A 12 -0.54 -14.64 11.40
N SER A 13 -1.04 -13.50 11.91
CA SER A 13 -2.46 -13.14 11.88
C SER A 13 -3.01 -13.02 10.46
N MET A 14 -2.13 -12.77 9.48
CA MET A 14 -2.48 -12.59 8.07
C MET A 14 -2.58 -13.92 7.31
N SER A 15 -2.35 -15.06 7.98
CA SER A 15 -2.40 -16.39 7.38
C SER A 15 -3.76 -16.65 6.72
N GLY A 16 -3.78 -16.77 5.39
CA GLY A 16 -4.98 -16.97 4.58
C GLY A 16 -5.63 -15.68 4.06
N LEU A 17 -5.15 -14.50 4.47
CA LEU A 17 -5.63 -13.19 4.02
C LEU A 17 -4.59 -12.43 3.18
N GLU A 18 -3.43 -13.03 2.91
CA GLU A 18 -2.33 -12.36 2.22
C GLU A 18 -2.73 -11.99 0.79
N LYS A 19 -3.41 -12.92 0.09
CA LYS A 19 -3.89 -12.70 -1.27
C LYS A 19 -4.91 -11.57 -1.33
N ASP A 20 -5.85 -11.54 -0.40
CA ASP A 20 -6.88 -10.50 -0.34
C ASP A 20 -6.27 -9.14 0.00
N THR A 21 -5.28 -9.11 0.88
CA THR A 21 -4.55 -7.89 1.25
C THR A 21 -3.77 -7.33 0.07
N ILE A 22 -3.04 -8.18 -0.65
CA ILE A 22 -2.31 -7.79 -1.87
C ILE A 22 -3.30 -7.33 -2.96
N GLY A 23 -4.40 -8.05 -3.14
CA GLY A 23 -5.44 -7.70 -4.11
C GLY A 23 -6.08 -6.35 -3.81
N GLY A 24 -6.39 -6.08 -2.53
CA GLY A 24 -6.92 -4.80 -2.05
C GLY A 24 -5.92 -3.66 -2.27
N PHE A 25 -4.65 -3.86 -1.90
CA PHE A 25 -3.56 -2.90 -2.12
C PHE A 25 -3.44 -2.51 -3.60
N ASN A 26 -3.32 -3.51 -4.49
CA ASN A 26 -3.20 -3.28 -5.93
C ASN A 26 -4.43 -2.58 -6.51
N SER A 27 -5.64 -3.01 -6.10
CA SER A 27 -6.88 -2.40 -6.57
C SER A 27 -6.99 -0.92 -6.18
N MET A 28 -6.49 -0.55 -4.99
CA MET A 28 -6.49 0.83 -4.51
C MET A 28 -5.53 1.71 -5.33
N LEU A 29 -4.34 1.19 -5.65
CA LEU A 29 -3.37 1.86 -6.51
C LEU A 29 -3.91 2.07 -7.94
N GLU A 30 -4.52 1.04 -8.52
CA GLU A 30 -5.13 1.12 -9.86
C GLU A 30 -6.28 2.12 -9.91
N LYS A 31 -7.09 2.22 -8.85
CA LYS A 31 -8.11 3.26 -8.74
C LYS A 31 -7.46 4.64 -8.73
N GLN A 32 -6.44 4.85 -7.90
CA GLN A 32 -5.80 6.16 -7.80
C GLN A 32 -5.03 6.60 -9.04
N ARG A 33 -4.50 5.66 -9.84
CA ARG A 33 -3.93 5.96 -11.17
C ARG A 33 -4.92 6.62 -12.14
N ARG A 34 -6.21 6.32 -11.98
CA ARG A 34 -7.29 6.82 -12.86
C ARG A 34 -7.89 8.14 -12.38
N GLU A 35 -7.67 8.50 -11.12
CA GLU A 35 -8.15 9.75 -10.57
C GLU A 35 -7.34 10.93 -11.11
N PRO A 36 -7.97 12.09 -11.35
CA PRO A 36 -7.25 13.28 -11.79
C PRO A 36 -6.36 13.83 -10.67
N GLY A 37 -5.12 14.18 -11.02
CA GLY A 37 -4.15 14.83 -10.14
C GLY A 37 -3.07 13.89 -9.60
N ASP A 38 -2.09 14.47 -8.90
CA ASP A 38 -0.94 13.71 -8.42
C ASP A 38 -1.27 12.92 -7.15
N ALA A 39 -0.78 11.68 -7.09
CA ALA A 39 -0.87 10.82 -5.92
C ALA A 39 0.50 10.27 -5.52
N LEU A 40 0.78 10.25 -4.21
CA LEU A 40 1.95 9.62 -3.62
C LEU A 40 1.53 8.42 -2.78
N VAL A 41 2.35 7.36 -2.77
CA VAL A 41 2.18 6.20 -1.90
C VAL A 41 3.37 6.03 -0.96
N SER A 42 3.05 5.79 0.30
CA SER A 42 3.98 5.23 1.28
C SER A 42 3.46 3.87 1.74
N THR A 43 4.36 2.91 1.93
CA THR A 43 4.00 1.57 2.38
C THR A 43 4.96 1.14 3.45
N VAL A 44 4.40 0.79 4.61
CA VAL A 44 5.11 0.26 5.76
C VAL A 44 4.59 -1.14 6.02
N LEU A 45 5.51 -2.10 6.08
CA LEU A 45 5.23 -3.44 6.58
C LEU A 45 5.62 -3.48 8.05
N PHE A 46 4.75 -4.01 8.91
CA PHE A 46 5.04 -4.11 10.33
C PHE A 46 4.79 -5.53 10.87
N ASN A 47 5.63 -5.92 11.84
CA ASN A 47 5.39 -7.02 12.76
C ASN A 47 6.25 -6.74 14.02
N ARG A 48 7.20 -7.61 14.38
CA ARG A 48 8.25 -7.34 15.37
C ARG A 48 9.14 -6.13 15.03
N ARG A 49 9.22 -5.76 13.75
CA ARG A 49 9.92 -4.55 13.27
C ARG A 49 9.12 -3.90 12.16
N ALA A 50 9.23 -2.59 12.04
CA ALA A 50 8.71 -1.82 10.91
C ALA A 50 9.74 -1.76 9.78
N GLN A 51 9.26 -1.88 8.54
CA GLN A 51 10.05 -1.71 7.33
C GLN A 51 9.30 -0.80 6.37
N VAL A 52 9.95 0.29 5.95
CA VAL A 52 9.42 1.15 4.89
C VAL A 52 9.79 0.53 3.54
N VAL A 53 8.78 0.25 2.72
CA VAL A 53 8.92 -0.31 1.37
C VAL A 53 8.80 0.79 0.32
N HIS A 54 7.81 1.67 0.47
CA HIS A 54 7.65 2.87 -0.35
C HIS A 54 7.67 4.10 0.55
N ASN A 55 8.39 5.14 0.14
CA ASN A 55 8.46 6.40 0.86
C ASN A 55 8.10 7.54 -0.10
N ARG A 56 6.85 8.01 0.00
CA ARG A 56 6.30 9.09 -0.83
C ARG A 56 6.57 8.90 -2.32
N THR A 57 6.46 7.65 -2.78
CA THR A 57 6.70 7.30 -4.17
C THR A 57 5.52 7.76 -5.02
N ALA A 58 5.77 8.42 -6.15
CA ALA A 58 4.70 8.83 -7.06
C ALA A 58 3.99 7.61 -7.65
N ILE A 59 2.66 7.61 -7.59
CA ILE A 59 1.83 6.66 -8.32
C ILE A 59 1.77 7.17 -9.76
N ARG A 60 2.55 6.54 -10.64
CA ARG A 60 2.58 6.86 -12.07
C ARG A 60 1.70 5.89 -12.86
N ASN A 61 1.19 6.39 -13.99
CA ASN A 61 0.53 5.60 -15.03
C ASN A 61 1.55 4.87 -15.90
#